data_AF-A0A485KA86-F1
#
_entry.id   AF-A0A485KA86-F1
#
_cell.length_a   1.000
_cell.length_b   1.000
_cell.length_c   1.000
_cell.angle_alpha   90.00
_cell.angle_beta   90.00
_cell.angle_gamma   90.00
#
_symmetry.space_group_name_H-M   'P 1'
#
loop_
_entity.id
_entity.type
_entity.pdbx_description
1 polymer ?
#
loop_
_entity_poly.entity_id
_entity_poly.type
_entity_poly.pdbx_seq_one_letter_code
_entity_poly.pdbx_strand_id
1 'polypeptide(L)'
;MSARHDTSLDDIRGMRVAKSTKSGYKSGLNQIKKWIVSNGSPNMLNEDGSINLDGFQYPAFLAFIQWAYQNTTNKPGTLASYRSAIKDYYKRQGVPLPSQYDDDMKDLFQGMRRHHAEQTQSGGIKESGIRPMGLSTYESLSLASLKLMDGGFSHLFLALSWNLMCRSMSTQTILFDHFSFEKDAIGVVFCKSKTDQSGEKSCDPHHIYANPFKPVTCVFVALGVYLASHSQLTPGQLFPGGNQRDRFGKSLARLVASDVSSDNGAIVLVVHPWQVYVCGVVGHWVMFWSDMYTTSVLEISILDELLLGCTHG
;
A
#
# COMPACT_ATOMS: atom_id res chain seq x y z
N MET A 1 -21.61 17.35 17.31
CA MET A 1 -21.25 16.92 18.68
C MET A 1 -19.90 16.22 18.60
N SER A 2 -18.93 16.67 19.40
CA SER A 2 -17.51 16.36 19.20
C SER A 2 -17.19 14.89 19.53
N ALA A 3 -16.65 14.14 18.56
CA ALA A 3 -16.29 12.72 18.65
C ALA A 3 -15.32 12.36 19.80
N ARG A 4 -14.81 13.35 20.54
CA ARG A 4 -13.93 13.17 21.70
C ARG A 4 -14.64 12.58 22.92
N HIS A 5 -15.95 12.76 23.07
CA HIS A 5 -16.67 12.35 24.29
C HIS A 5 -16.87 10.83 24.42
N ASP A 6 -16.72 10.06 23.34
CA ASP A 6 -16.97 8.60 23.32
C ASP A 6 -15.69 7.74 23.27
N THR A 7 -14.49 8.35 23.32
CA THR A 7 -13.23 7.60 23.18
C THR A 7 -12.61 7.32 24.55
N SER A 8 -12.49 6.04 24.95
CA SER A 8 -11.84 5.66 26.20
C SER A 8 -10.29 5.73 26.12
N LEU A 9 -9.62 5.74 27.28
CA LEU A 9 -8.14 5.69 27.32
C LEU A 9 -7.59 4.39 26.72
N ASP A 10 -8.31 3.28 26.84
CA ASP A 10 -7.93 2.01 26.23
C ASP A 10 -8.15 2.01 24.71
N ASP A 11 -9.16 2.72 24.23
CA ASP A 11 -9.33 2.98 22.79
C ASP A 11 -8.14 3.77 22.25
N ILE A 12 -7.71 4.84 22.95
CA ILE A 12 -6.56 5.65 22.58
C ILE A 12 -5.27 4.82 22.57
N ARG A 13 -5.03 4.01 23.61
CA ARG A 13 -3.89 3.06 23.64
C ARG A 13 -3.95 2.08 22.48
N GLY A 14 -5.16 1.63 22.14
CA GLY A 14 -5.43 0.78 21.00
C GLY A 14 -5.19 1.46 19.66
N MET A 15 -5.38 2.78 19.54
CA MET A 15 -5.17 3.54 18.30
C MET A 15 -3.69 3.63 17.90
N ARG A 16 -2.76 3.31 18.79
CA ARG A 16 -1.32 3.15 18.49
C ARG A 16 -1.05 2.25 17.28
N VAL A 17 -1.92 1.25 17.06
CA VAL A 17 -1.82 0.32 15.94
C VAL A 17 -3.02 0.50 15.03
N ALA A 18 -2.77 0.75 13.74
CA ALA A 18 -3.84 0.90 12.75
C ALA A 18 -4.73 -0.36 12.67
N LYS A 19 -6.02 -0.18 12.36
CA LYS A 19 -7.00 -1.30 12.24
C LYS A 19 -6.53 -2.39 11.27
N SER A 20 -5.93 -2.00 10.15
CA SER A 20 -5.36 -2.92 9.16
C SER A 20 -4.20 -3.74 9.75
N THR A 21 -3.30 -3.09 10.49
CA THR A 21 -2.19 -3.77 11.18
C THR A 21 -2.69 -4.73 12.26
N LYS A 22 -3.72 -4.35 13.03
CA LYS A 22 -4.37 -5.27 14.00
C LYS A 22 -4.94 -6.51 13.31
N SER A 23 -5.58 -6.34 12.16
CA SER A 23 -6.10 -7.44 11.35
C SER A 23 -4.96 -8.32 10.81
N GLY A 24 -3.87 -7.71 10.33
CA GLY A 24 -2.66 -8.41 9.93
C GLY A 24 -2.04 -9.24 11.05
N TYR A 25 -1.93 -8.68 12.26
CA TYR A 25 -1.45 -9.40 13.43
C TYR A 25 -2.38 -10.55 13.82
N LYS A 26 -3.71 -10.35 13.82
CA LYS A 26 -4.68 -11.43 14.06
C LYS A 26 -4.51 -12.57 13.05
N SER A 27 -4.34 -12.25 11.77
CA SER A 27 -4.07 -13.23 10.72
C SER A 27 -2.75 -13.98 10.99
N GLY A 28 -1.68 -13.26 11.33
CA GLY A 28 -0.39 -13.85 11.66
C GLY A 28 -0.44 -14.79 12.86
N LEU A 29 -1.09 -14.37 13.95
CA LEU A 29 -1.29 -15.22 15.14
C LEU A 29 -2.12 -16.46 14.81
N ASN A 30 -3.13 -16.35 13.94
CA ASN A 30 -3.90 -17.51 13.50
C ASN A 30 -3.06 -18.52 12.72
N GLN A 31 -2.08 -18.08 11.93
CA GLN A 31 -1.15 -19.00 11.26
C GLN A 31 -0.25 -19.71 12.25
N ILE A 32 0.25 -19.01 13.27
CA ILE A 32 1.03 -19.61 14.36
C ILE A 32 0.18 -20.65 15.10
N LYS A 33 -1.07 -20.33 15.45
CA LYS A 33 -1.99 -21.28 16.10
C LYS A 33 -2.23 -22.53 15.25
N LYS A 34 -2.47 -22.38 13.95
CA LYS A 34 -2.61 -23.52 13.04
C LYS A 34 -1.38 -24.40 13.06
N TRP A 35 -0.19 -23.79 13.03
CA TRP A 35 1.06 -24.54 13.14
C TRP A 35 1.21 -25.26 14.47
N ILE A 36 0.87 -24.62 15.60
CA ILE A 36 0.89 -25.24 16.93
C ILE A 36 -0.01 -26.46 16.98
N VAL A 37 -1.23 -26.39 16.43
CA VAL A 37 -2.16 -27.52 16.40
C VAL A 37 -1.61 -28.69 15.56
N SER A 38 -0.88 -28.41 14.48
CA SER A 38 -0.37 -29.45 13.58
C SER A 38 1.00 -30.01 13.96
N ASN A 39 1.88 -29.22 14.58
CA ASN A 39 3.30 -29.57 14.79
C ASN A 39 3.79 -29.28 16.21
N GLY A 40 2.99 -28.58 17.03
CA GLY A 40 3.36 -28.15 18.37
C GLY A 40 2.84 -29.08 19.46
N SER A 41 3.09 -28.67 20.71
CA SER A 41 2.58 -29.36 21.88
C SER A 41 1.29 -28.68 22.38
N PRO A 42 0.30 -29.42 22.91
CA PRO A 42 -0.96 -28.84 23.41
C PRO A 42 -0.76 -27.75 24.49
N ASN A 43 0.31 -27.83 25.28
CA ASN A 43 0.63 -26.83 26.31
C ASN A 43 1.01 -25.44 25.75
N MET A 44 1.22 -25.31 24.44
CA MET A 44 1.48 -24.04 23.76
C MET A 44 0.21 -23.22 23.49
N LEU A 45 -0.97 -23.79 23.78
CA LEU A 45 -2.25 -23.09 23.73
C LEU A 45 -2.86 -23.05 25.13
N ASN A 46 -3.58 -21.96 25.41
CA ASN A 46 -4.45 -21.84 26.57
C ASN A 46 -5.77 -22.58 26.29
N GLU A 47 -6.58 -22.80 27.33
CA GLU A 47 -7.89 -23.45 27.23
C GLU A 47 -8.87 -22.72 26.28
N ASP A 48 -8.73 -21.39 26.16
CA ASP A 48 -9.51 -20.55 25.25
C ASP A 48 -8.99 -20.60 23.79
N GLY A 49 -7.96 -21.40 23.51
CA GLY A 49 -7.29 -21.50 22.21
C GLY A 49 -6.42 -20.29 21.86
N SER A 50 -6.15 -19.38 22.79
CA SER A 50 -5.11 -18.36 22.65
C SER A 50 -3.71 -18.97 22.81
N ILE A 51 -2.68 -18.25 22.34
CA ILE A 51 -1.31 -18.76 22.46
C ILE A 51 -0.89 -18.61 23.92
N ASN A 52 -0.48 -19.72 24.53
CA ASN A 52 0.10 -19.72 25.87
C ASN A 52 1.53 -19.20 25.78
N LEU A 53 1.79 -18.03 26.38
CA LEU A 53 3.11 -17.40 26.35
C LEU A 53 4.13 -18.12 27.22
N ASP A 54 3.72 -18.97 28.16
CA ASP A 54 4.65 -19.78 28.97
C ASP A 54 5.10 -21.04 28.22
N GLY A 55 4.20 -21.64 27.43
CA GLY A 55 4.50 -22.80 26.59
C GLY A 55 5.13 -22.45 25.23
N PHE A 56 4.67 -21.39 24.58
CA PHE A 56 5.15 -20.96 23.26
C PHE A 56 6.27 -19.91 23.37
N GLN A 57 7.48 -20.42 23.65
CA GLN A 57 8.69 -19.60 23.81
C GLN A 57 9.45 -19.38 22.49
N TYR A 58 10.53 -18.60 22.57
CA TYR A 58 11.39 -18.27 21.42
C TYR A 58 11.81 -19.47 20.55
N PRO A 59 12.25 -20.62 21.08
CA PRO A 59 12.60 -21.78 20.26
C PRO A 59 11.42 -22.35 19.46
N ALA A 60 10.22 -22.34 20.04
CA ALA A 60 9.00 -22.77 19.33
C ALA A 60 8.64 -21.80 18.19
N PHE A 61 8.85 -20.50 18.41
CA PHE A 61 8.69 -19.50 17.35
C PHE A 61 9.73 -19.68 16.23
N LEU A 62 10.99 -19.98 16.55
CA LEU A 62 12.02 -20.32 15.56
C LEU A 62 11.63 -21.54 14.72
N ALA A 63 11.15 -22.61 15.37
CA ALA A 63 10.68 -23.81 14.68
C ALA A 63 9.50 -23.50 13.73
N PHE A 64 8.58 -22.62 14.14
CA PHE A 64 7.53 -22.11 13.27
C PHE A 64 8.08 -21.34 12.07
N ILE A 65 9.03 -20.42 12.26
CA ILE A 65 9.63 -19.64 11.17
C ILE A 65 10.38 -20.55 10.19
N GLN A 66 11.14 -21.53 10.69
CA GLN A 66 11.82 -22.52 9.87
C GLN A 66 10.82 -23.36 9.06
N TRP A 67 9.79 -23.88 9.71
CA TRP A 67 8.72 -24.61 9.03
C TRP A 67 8.05 -23.77 7.96
N ALA A 68 7.71 -22.51 8.27
CA ALA A 68 7.07 -21.60 7.33
C ALA A 68 8.00 -21.29 6.14
N TYR A 69 9.29 -21.11 6.37
CA TYR A 69 10.26 -20.87 5.31
C TYR A 69 10.41 -22.07 4.35
N GLN A 70 10.35 -23.29 4.89
CA GLN A 70 10.52 -24.53 4.10
C GLN A 70 9.24 -24.99 3.40
N ASN A 71 8.08 -24.78 4.02
CA ASN A 71 6.81 -25.38 3.60
C ASN A 71 5.84 -24.37 2.97
N THR A 72 6.23 -23.09 2.86
CA THR A 72 5.39 -22.06 2.25
C THR A 72 6.18 -21.20 1.27
N THR A 73 5.48 -20.58 0.33
CA THR A 73 6.07 -19.61 -0.61
C THR A 73 6.16 -18.19 -0.02
N ASN A 74 6.13 -18.07 1.31
CA ASN A 74 6.12 -16.78 1.99
C ASN A 74 7.46 -16.06 1.82
N LYS A 75 7.38 -14.82 1.31
CA LYS A 75 8.55 -13.93 1.22
C LYS A 75 9.10 -13.61 2.62
N PRO A 76 10.40 -13.31 2.77
CA PRO A 76 11.01 -12.94 4.05
C PRO A 76 10.28 -11.81 4.80
N GLY A 77 9.68 -10.86 4.07
CA GLY A 77 8.87 -9.79 4.64
C GLY A 77 7.60 -10.29 5.36
N THR A 78 6.94 -11.32 4.83
CA THR A 78 5.77 -11.95 5.47
C THR A 78 6.19 -12.67 6.75
N LEU A 79 7.31 -13.39 6.72
CA LEU A 79 7.84 -14.06 7.91
C LEU A 79 8.20 -13.07 9.02
N ALA A 80 8.81 -11.93 8.66
CA ALA A 80 9.09 -10.84 9.60
C ALA A 80 7.81 -10.20 10.18
N SER A 81 6.69 -10.26 9.45
CA SER A 81 5.40 -9.78 9.96
C SER A 81 4.85 -10.65 11.09
N TYR A 82 5.13 -11.96 11.11
CA TYR A 82 4.76 -12.84 12.23
C TYR A 82 5.50 -12.45 13.52
N ARG A 83 6.77 -12.05 13.42
CA ARG A 83 7.51 -11.48 14.55
C ARG A 83 6.84 -10.21 15.09
N SER A 84 6.36 -9.34 14.21
CA SER A 84 5.66 -8.13 14.64
C SER A 84 4.34 -8.46 15.36
N ALA A 85 3.63 -9.48 14.87
CA ALA A 85 2.39 -9.96 15.48
C ALA A 85 2.60 -10.55 16.87
N ILE A 86 3.63 -11.39 17.05
CA ILE A 86 3.92 -11.99 18.36
C ILE A 86 4.43 -10.94 19.34
N LYS A 87 5.28 -9.99 18.92
CA LYS A 87 5.71 -8.86 19.76
C LYS A 87 4.54 -8.02 20.27
N ASP A 88 3.57 -7.74 19.40
CA ASP A 88 2.35 -7.02 19.79
C ASP A 88 1.48 -7.86 20.74
N TYR A 89 1.45 -9.19 20.58
CA TYR A 89 0.75 -10.10 21.49
C TYR A 89 1.35 -10.10 22.90
N TYR A 90 2.68 -10.24 23.04
CA TYR A 90 3.37 -10.09 24.34
C TYR A 90 3.00 -8.76 25.02
N LYS A 91 3.06 -7.66 24.25
CA LYS A 91 2.73 -6.32 24.75
C LYS A 91 1.27 -6.17 25.19
N ARG A 92 0.33 -6.84 24.54
CA ARG A 92 -1.09 -6.84 24.94
C ARG A 92 -1.35 -7.66 26.20
N GLN A 93 -0.60 -8.74 26.40
CA GLN A 93 -0.69 -9.58 27.60
C GLN A 93 0.08 -8.99 28.81
N GLY A 94 0.82 -7.88 28.61
CA GLY A 94 1.61 -7.26 29.67
C GLY A 94 2.84 -8.08 30.07
N VAL A 95 3.24 -9.06 29.26
CA VAL A 95 4.40 -9.93 29.52
C VAL A 95 5.65 -9.32 28.89
N PRO A 96 6.79 -9.28 29.61
CA PRO A 96 8.05 -8.77 29.06
C PRO A 96 8.47 -9.60 27.84
N LEU A 97 8.89 -8.91 26.78
CA LEU A 97 9.36 -9.55 25.56
C LEU A 97 10.77 -10.14 25.79
N PRO A 98 11.01 -11.42 25.45
CA PRO A 98 12.36 -12.00 25.50
C PRO A 98 13.32 -11.27 24.55
N SER A 99 14.56 -11.00 24.99
CA SER A 99 15.56 -10.21 24.25
C SER A 99 15.93 -10.79 22.88
N GLN A 100 15.79 -12.11 22.71
CA GLN A 100 16.07 -12.81 21.45
C GLN A 100 15.14 -12.36 20.32
N TYR A 101 13.93 -11.87 20.64
CA TYR A 101 13.02 -11.31 19.65
C TYR A 101 13.50 -9.96 19.09
N ASP A 102 14.56 -9.35 19.60
CA ASP A 102 15.09 -8.09 19.10
C ASP A 102 16.33 -8.25 18.22
N ASP A 103 17.37 -8.91 18.68
CA ASP A 103 18.66 -8.93 17.96
C ASP A 103 18.79 -10.14 17.03
N ASP A 104 18.72 -11.37 17.56
CA ASP A 104 18.88 -12.61 16.77
C ASP A 104 17.91 -12.69 15.58
N MET A 105 16.66 -12.30 15.81
CA MET A 105 15.67 -12.26 14.74
C MET A 105 15.99 -11.26 13.62
N LYS A 106 16.64 -10.12 13.90
CA LYS A 106 17.00 -9.16 12.83
C LYS A 106 18.00 -9.80 11.88
N ASP A 107 19.00 -10.47 12.43
CA ASP A 107 20.06 -11.13 11.66
C ASP A 107 19.50 -12.30 10.85
N LEU A 108 18.62 -13.11 11.44
CA LEU A 108 17.94 -14.19 10.72
C LEU A 108 17.13 -13.67 9.52
N PHE A 109 16.28 -12.66 9.72
CA PHE A 109 15.48 -12.09 8.61
C PHE A 109 16.37 -11.43 7.55
N GLN A 110 17.50 -10.85 7.95
CA GLN A 110 18.47 -10.29 7.01
C GLN A 110 19.16 -11.39 6.18
N GLY A 111 19.54 -12.51 6.82
CA GLY A 111 20.08 -13.69 6.15
C GLY A 111 19.09 -14.28 5.14
N MET A 112 17.83 -14.45 5.53
CA MET A 112 16.77 -14.94 4.63
C MET A 112 16.55 -14.02 3.42
N ARG A 113 16.65 -12.70 3.59
CA ARG A 113 16.57 -11.75 2.46
C ARG A 113 17.73 -11.93 1.48
N ARG A 114 18.96 -12.11 1.98
CA ARG A 114 20.14 -12.34 1.15
C ARG A 114 20.02 -13.65 0.38
N HIS A 115 19.68 -14.75 1.06
CA HIS A 115 19.47 -16.04 0.42
C HIS A 115 18.35 -15.97 -0.64
N HIS A 116 17.24 -15.28 -0.36
CA HIS A 116 16.17 -15.08 -1.35
C HIS A 116 16.64 -14.25 -2.55
N ALA A 117 17.47 -13.21 -2.34
CA ALA A 117 18.03 -12.39 -3.41
C ALA A 117 18.99 -13.21 -4.29
N GLU A 118 19.88 -14.01 -3.69
CA GLU A 118 20.79 -14.91 -4.39
C GLU A 118 20.04 -15.95 -5.23
N GLN A 119 19.01 -16.57 -4.65
CA GLN A 119 18.11 -17.51 -5.36
C GLN A 119 17.37 -16.84 -6.53
N THR A 120 17.04 -15.55 -6.40
CA THR A 120 16.40 -14.79 -7.49
C THR A 120 17.41 -14.52 -8.61
N GLN A 121 18.64 -14.12 -8.24
CA GLN A 121 19.72 -13.85 -9.19
C GLN A 121 20.19 -15.11 -9.94
N SER A 122 20.22 -16.26 -9.27
CA SER A 122 20.55 -17.55 -9.89
C SER A 122 19.39 -18.17 -10.70
N GLY A 123 18.22 -17.52 -10.72
CA GLY A 123 17.03 -17.99 -11.43
C GLY A 123 16.24 -19.10 -10.71
N GLY A 124 16.66 -19.50 -9.50
CA GLY A 124 15.95 -20.48 -8.66
C GLY A 124 14.59 -19.99 -8.15
N ILE A 125 14.39 -18.68 -8.03
CA ILE A 125 13.09 -18.06 -7.72
C ILE A 125 12.77 -17.04 -8.80
N LYS A 126 11.61 -17.19 -9.47
CA LYS A 126 11.11 -16.15 -10.38
C LYS A 126 10.81 -14.88 -9.59
N GLU A 127 11.40 -13.76 -10.02
CA GLU A 127 11.13 -12.46 -9.43
C GLU A 127 9.66 -12.07 -9.70
N SER A 128 8.79 -12.26 -8.70
CA SER A 128 7.48 -11.60 -8.66
C SER A 128 7.68 -10.16 -8.19
N GLY A 129 8.33 -9.38 -9.05
CA GLY A 129 8.62 -7.97 -8.84
C GLY A 129 7.40 -7.10 -9.09
N ILE A 130 7.24 -6.07 -8.25
CA ILE A 130 6.31 -4.97 -8.51
C ILE A 130 6.93 -4.15 -9.63
N ARG A 131 6.24 -4.04 -10.77
CA ARG A 131 6.65 -3.15 -11.86
C ARG A 131 5.82 -1.88 -11.85
N PRO A 132 6.44 -0.72 -12.13
CA PRO A 132 5.67 0.50 -12.32
C PRO A 132 4.72 0.31 -13.51
N MET A 133 3.48 0.75 -13.33
CA MET A 133 2.51 0.80 -14.41
C MET A 133 2.97 1.89 -15.39
N GLY A 134 3.14 1.54 -16.66
CA GLY A 134 3.53 2.49 -17.70
C GLY A 134 2.38 3.44 -18.07
N LEU A 135 2.73 4.61 -18.64
CA LEU A 135 1.74 5.61 -19.06
C LEU A 135 0.73 5.05 -20.06
N SER A 136 1.18 4.24 -21.02
CA SER A 136 0.29 3.62 -22.02
C SER A 136 -0.74 2.69 -21.39
N THR A 137 -0.31 1.84 -20.44
CA THR A 137 -1.22 0.99 -19.67
C THR A 137 -2.21 1.81 -18.85
N TYR A 138 -1.76 2.90 -18.23
CA TYR A 138 -2.64 3.80 -17.50
C TYR A 138 -3.68 4.46 -18.42
N GLU A 139 -3.29 4.87 -19.63
CA GLU A 139 -4.22 5.42 -20.64
C GLU A 139 -5.26 4.39 -21.07
N SER A 140 -4.84 3.16 -21.38
CA SER A 140 -5.76 2.06 -21.73
C SER A 140 -6.72 1.74 -20.60
N LEU A 141 -6.23 1.60 -19.37
CA LEU A 141 -7.05 1.34 -18.20
C LEU A 141 -8.00 2.52 -17.88
N SER A 142 -7.57 3.76 -18.12
CA SER A 142 -8.40 4.94 -17.95
C SER A 142 -9.56 4.92 -18.95
N LEU A 143 -9.29 4.60 -20.22
CA LEU A 143 -10.33 4.44 -21.25
C LEU A 143 -11.30 3.30 -20.92
N ALA A 144 -10.76 2.15 -20.52
CA ALA A 144 -11.57 0.96 -20.20
C ALA A 144 -12.42 1.19 -18.94
N SER A 145 -11.85 1.83 -17.90
CA SER A 145 -12.57 2.17 -16.68
C SER A 145 -13.66 3.22 -16.89
N LEU A 146 -13.46 4.18 -17.81
CA LEU A 146 -14.49 5.17 -18.16
C LEU A 146 -15.73 4.53 -18.79
N LYS A 147 -15.55 3.40 -19.50
CA LYS A 147 -16.64 2.64 -20.12
C LYS A 147 -17.39 1.74 -19.14
N LEU A 148 -16.94 1.64 -17.88
CA LEU A 148 -17.66 0.84 -16.88
C LEU A 148 -18.96 1.53 -16.47
N MET A 149 -20.02 0.73 -16.35
CA MET A 149 -21.31 1.15 -15.83
C MET A 149 -21.30 1.17 -14.28
N ASP A 150 -20.31 1.82 -13.67
CA ASP A 150 -20.15 1.93 -12.22
C ASP A 150 -20.24 3.38 -11.71
N GLY A 151 -20.82 4.26 -12.52
CA GLY A 151 -20.98 5.69 -12.24
C GLY A 151 -19.67 6.47 -12.28
N GLY A 152 -18.64 5.96 -12.97
CA GLY A 152 -17.31 6.59 -13.03
C GLY A 152 -16.47 6.35 -11.78
N PHE A 153 -16.89 5.46 -10.87
CA PHE A 153 -16.16 5.15 -9.63
C PHE A 153 -14.74 4.64 -9.93
N SER A 154 -14.62 3.59 -10.74
CA SER A 154 -13.32 2.98 -11.02
C SER A 154 -12.40 3.96 -11.77
N HIS A 155 -12.98 4.79 -12.63
CA HIS A 155 -12.26 5.79 -13.39
C HIS A 155 -11.68 6.89 -12.50
N LEU A 156 -12.50 7.51 -11.65
CA LEU A 156 -12.04 8.53 -10.70
C LEU A 156 -11.03 7.96 -9.69
N PHE A 157 -11.28 6.76 -9.18
CA PHE A 157 -10.37 6.12 -8.22
C PHE A 157 -8.99 5.88 -8.84
N LEU A 158 -8.94 5.42 -10.09
CA LEU A 158 -7.69 5.23 -10.83
C LEU A 158 -7.00 6.57 -11.09
N ALA A 159 -7.74 7.58 -11.58
CA ALA A 159 -7.20 8.90 -11.89
C ALA A 159 -6.62 9.60 -10.65
N LEU A 160 -7.31 9.57 -9.51
CA LEU A 160 -6.80 10.14 -8.26
C LEU A 160 -5.59 9.37 -7.73
N SER A 161 -5.62 8.03 -7.78
CA SER A 161 -4.48 7.23 -7.31
C SER A 161 -3.22 7.51 -8.13
N TRP A 162 -3.37 7.68 -9.45
CA TRP A 162 -2.28 8.02 -10.35
C TRP A 162 -1.77 9.45 -10.15
N ASN A 163 -2.65 10.45 -10.24
CA ASN A 163 -2.23 11.86 -10.19
C ASN A 163 -1.72 12.29 -8.81
N LEU A 164 -2.25 11.71 -7.72
CA LEU A 164 -1.77 11.98 -6.36
C LEU A 164 -0.61 11.06 -5.94
N MET A 165 -0.21 10.10 -6.80
CA MET A 165 0.79 9.08 -6.49
C MET A 165 0.57 8.38 -5.14
N CYS A 166 -0.70 8.21 -4.77
CA CYS A 166 -1.09 7.78 -3.44
C CYS A 166 -1.51 6.31 -3.40
N ARG A 167 -1.46 5.70 -2.21
CA ARG A 167 -1.91 4.32 -2.04
C ARG A 167 -3.43 4.29 -2.13
N SER A 168 -3.97 3.17 -2.59
CA SER A 168 -5.43 2.96 -2.65
C SER A 168 -6.14 3.13 -1.30
N MET A 169 -5.45 2.87 -0.18
CA MET A 169 -5.95 3.21 1.16
C MET A 169 -6.12 4.70 1.39
N SER A 170 -5.20 5.53 0.88
CA SER A 170 -5.28 6.99 0.93
C SER A 170 -6.38 7.50 0.00
N THR A 171 -6.45 6.97 -1.22
CA THR A 171 -7.49 7.31 -2.21
C THR A 171 -8.90 7.08 -1.65
N GLN A 172 -9.16 5.93 -1.03
CA GLN A 172 -10.50 5.64 -0.50
C GLN A 172 -10.88 6.53 0.70
N THR A 173 -9.91 7.14 1.39
CA THR A 173 -10.15 7.99 2.56
C THR A 173 -10.23 9.47 2.23
N ILE A 174 -10.19 9.84 0.94
CA ILE A 174 -10.38 11.24 0.53
C ILE A 174 -11.79 11.68 0.94
N LEU A 175 -11.86 12.82 1.62
CA LEU A 175 -13.09 13.52 1.97
C LEU A 175 -13.22 14.76 1.07
N PHE A 176 -14.45 15.26 0.90
CA PHE A 176 -14.69 16.53 0.22
C PHE A 176 -13.91 17.68 0.87
N ASP A 177 -13.81 17.70 2.20
CA ASP A 177 -13.08 18.71 2.97
C ASP A 177 -11.55 18.67 2.75
N HIS A 178 -11.02 17.61 2.13
CA HIS A 178 -9.60 17.54 1.80
C HIS A 178 -9.26 18.30 0.51
N PHE A 179 -10.27 18.70 -0.27
CA PHE A 179 -10.06 19.43 -1.52
C PHE A 179 -9.93 20.93 -1.26
N SER A 180 -8.87 21.54 -1.80
CA SER A 180 -8.75 22.98 -2.00
C SER A 180 -8.80 23.29 -3.49
N PHE A 181 -9.28 24.48 -3.85
CA PHE A 181 -9.22 24.99 -5.22
C PHE A 181 -8.24 26.15 -5.23
N GLU A 182 -7.10 25.96 -5.89
CA GLU A 182 -5.97 26.88 -5.87
C GLU A 182 -5.65 27.31 -7.29
N LYS A 183 -6.21 28.45 -7.71
CA LYS A 183 -6.08 29.00 -9.06
C LYS A 183 -6.49 27.98 -10.13
N ASP A 184 -5.51 27.35 -10.79
CA ASP A 184 -5.65 26.39 -11.88
C ASP A 184 -5.46 24.92 -11.43
N ALA A 185 -5.25 24.69 -10.14
CA ALA A 185 -5.08 23.38 -9.54
C ALA A 185 -6.22 23.03 -8.56
N ILE A 186 -6.46 21.73 -8.43
CA ILE A 186 -7.12 21.18 -7.25
C ILE A 186 -6.01 20.73 -6.28
N GLY A 187 -6.06 21.16 -5.04
CA GLY A 187 -5.20 20.64 -3.97
C GLY A 187 -5.91 19.53 -3.21
N VAL A 188 -5.18 18.49 -2.84
CA VAL A 188 -5.68 17.41 -1.97
C VAL A 188 -4.76 17.25 -0.78
N VAL A 189 -5.31 17.42 0.42
CA VAL A 189 -4.55 17.31 1.67
C VAL A 189 -4.73 15.94 2.30
N PHE A 190 -3.61 15.33 2.72
CA PHE A 190 -3.61 14.09 3.50
C PHE A 190 -3.03 14.33 4.88
N CYS A 191 -3.90 14.54 5.89
CA CYS A 191 -3.45 14.72 7.27
C CYS A 191 -2.90 13.45 7.94
N LYS A 192 -3.04 12.31 7.28
CA LYS A 192 -2.53 11.03 7.75
C LYS A 192 -2.06 10.19 6.58
N SER A 193 -0.85 9.66 6.67
CA SER A 193 -0.26 8.78 5.68
C SER A 193 0.32 7.53 6.33
N LYS A 194 0.83 6.58 5.53
CA LYS A 194 1.49 5.39 6.09
C LYS A 194 2.70 5.78 6.95
N THR A 195 3.48 6.76 6.50
CA THR A 195 4.73 7.23 7.11
C THR A 195 4.51 8.31 8.16
N ASP A 196 3.35 8.97 8.15
CA ASP A 196 2.93 9.94 9.15
C ASP A 196 1.57 9.54 9.74
N GLN A 197 1.62 8.77 10.83
CA GLN A 197 0.42 8.27 11.51
C GLN A 197 -0.15 9.27 12.53
N SER A 198 0.67 10.20 13.02
CA SER A 198 0.32 11.22 14.00
C SER A 198 -0.20 12.51 13.34
N GLY A 199 0.14 12.75 12.08
CA GLY A 199 -0.25 13.97 11.36
C GLY A 199 0.50 15.20 11.86
N GLU A 200 1.70 14.97 12.41
CA GLU A 200 2.53 16.04 12.97
C GLU A 200 3.28 16.82 11.88
N LYS A 201 3.40 16.25 10.67
CA LYS A 201 4.02 16.95 9.55
C LYS A 201 3.05 17.96 8.93
N SER A 202 3.63 19.00 8.32
CA SER A 202 2.86 19.92 7.47
C SER A 202 2.04 19.14 6.47
N CYS A 203 0.75 19.44 6.41
CA CYS A 203 -0.20 18.79 5.53
C CYS A 203 -0.25 19.53 4.19
N ASP A 204 0.89 19.54 3.50
CA ASP A 204 1.01 20.26 2.24
C ASP A 204 0.07 19.64 1.18
N PRO A 205 -0.70 20.48 0.45
CA PRO A 205 -1.61 19.99 -0.57
C PRO A 205 -0.85 19.35 -1.73
N HIS A 206 -1.36 18.21 -2.19
CA HIS A 206 -0.92 17.58 -3.43
C HIS A 206 -1.73 18.20 -4.57
N HIS A 207 -1.07 18.99 -5.43
CA HIS A 207 -1.72 19.67 -6.54
C HIS A 207 -1.91 18.74 -7.74
N ILE A 208 -3.14 18.72 -8.27
CA ILE A 208 -3.51 18.02 -9.50
C ILE A 208 -4.06 19.04 -10.50
N TYR A 209 -3.67 18.86 -11.76
CA TYR A 209 -3.97 19.78 -12.84
C TYR A 209 -4.87 19.14 -13.88
N ALA A 210 -5.60 19.99 -14.60
CA ALA A 210 -6.41 19.54 -15.73
C ALA A 210 -5.52 19.11 -16.90
N ASN A 211 -5.92 18.05 -17.59
CA ASN A 211 -5.34 17.64 -18.86
C ASN A 211 -6.38 17.74 -19.98
N PRO A 212 -6.59 18.93 -20.58
CA PRO A 212 -7.59 19.13 -21.63
C PRO A 212 -7.26 18.36 -22.92
N PHE A 213 -5.98 18.06 -23.17
CA PHE A 213 -5.55 17.35 -24.37
C PHE A 213 -5.80 15.85 -24.31
N LYS A 214 -5.88 15.27 -23.11
CA LYS A 214 -6.26 13.87 -22.89
C LYS A 214 -7.37 13.78 -21.83
N PRO A 215 -8.64 14.06 -22.21
CA PRO A 215 -9.77 14.04 -21.28
C PRO A 215 -9.93 12.72 -20.52
N VAL A 216 -9.56 11.60 -21.16
CA VAL A 216 -9.64 10.26 -20.56
C VAL A 216 -8.70 10.09 -19.37
N THR A 217 -7.57 10.78 -19.29
CA THR A 217 -6.68 10.72 -18.11
C THR A 217 -6.82 11.92 -17.20
N CYS A 218 -7.67 12.87 -17.57
CA CYS A 218 -7.87 14.11 -16.84
C CYS A 218 -8.68 13.86 -15.56
N VAL A 219 -8.08 14.16 -14.41
CA VAL A 219 -8.76 14.00 -13.12
C VAL A 219 -9.99 14.90 -12.96
N PHE A 220 -10.00 16.08 -13.58
CA PHE A 220 -11.16 16.98 -13.58
C PHE A 220 -12.35 16.38 -14.32
N VAL A 221 -12.10 15.75 -15.47
CA VAL A 221 -13.14 15.04 -16.24
C VAL A 221 -13.64 13.85 -15.45
N ALA A 222 -12.72 13.06 -14.88
CA ALA A 222 -13.09 11.91 -14.05
C ALA A 222 -13.94 12.33 -12.84
N LEU A 223 -13.60 13.45 -12.20
CA LEU A 223 -14.35 14.00 -11.07
C LEU A 223 -15.74 14.48 -11.51
N GLY A 224 -15.82 15.21 -12.63
CA GLY A 224 -17.09 15.67 -13.20
C GLY A 224 -18.04 14.52 -13.55
N VAL A 225 -17.54 13.48 -14.22
CA VAL A 225 -18.33 12.28 -14.55
C VAL A 225 -18.83 11.60 -13.28
N TYR A 226 -17.96 11.46 -12.27
CA TYR A 226 -18.35 10.84 -11.01
C TYR A 226 -19.44 11.63 -10.29
N LEU A 227 -19.26 12.95 -10.12
CA LEU A 227 -20.22 13.80 -9.42
C LEU A 227 -21.56 13.88 -10.15
N ALA A 228 -21.55 13.99 -11.49
CA ALA A 228 -22.78 13.97 -12.30
C ALA A 228 -23.53 12.64 -12.15
N SER A 229 -22.82 11.53 -11.98
CA SER A 229 -23.42 10.20 -11.79
C SER A 229 -23.89 9.95 -10.35
N HIS A 230 -23.54 10.80 -9.40
CA HIS A 230 -23.80 10.61 -7.97
C HIS A 230 -24.38 11.89 -7.33
N SER A 231 -25.52 12.35 -7.84
CA SER A 231 -26.18 13.59 -7.40
C SER A 231 -26.64 13.60 -5.93
N GLN A 232 -26.67 12.44 -5.27
CA GLN A 232 -27.06 12.27 -3.86
C GLN A 232 -25.88 12.31 -2.89
N LEU A 233 -24.66 12.61 -3.36
CA LEU A 233 -23.50 12.73 -2.48
C LEU A 233 -23.68 13.89 -1.51
N THR A 234 -23.50 13.59 -0.23
CA THR A 234 -23.46 14.60 0.84
C THR A 234 -22.01 14.97 1.15
N PRO A 235 -21.76 16.14 1.78
CA PRO A 235 -20.45 16.44 2.36
C PRO A 235 -19.95 15.28 3.24
N GLY A 236 -18.66 14.96 3.13
CA GLY A 236 -18.06 13.80 3.80
C GLY A 236 -17.14 12.99 2.88
N GLN A 237 -17.29 11.67 2.89
CA GLN A 237 -16.46 10.76 2.09
C GLN A 237 -16.70 10.96 0.60
N LEU A 238 -15.63 11.15 -0.18
CA LEU A 238 -15.74 11.20 -1.64
C LEU A 238 -16.29 9.88 -2.19
N PHE A 239 -15.86 8.75 -1.62
CA PHE A 239 -16.35 7.42 -1.95
C PHE A 239 -17.14 6.84 -0.77
N PRO A 240 -18.48 6.99 -0.74
CA PRO A 240 -19.28 6.57 0.40
C PRO A 240 -19.30 5.04 0.57
N GLY A 241 -19.29 4.57 1.82
CA GLY A 241 -19.38 3.16 2.18
C GLY A 241 -18.03 2.51 2.52
N GLY A 242 -18.09 1.24 2.92
CA GLY A 242 -16.90 0.48 3.35
C GLY A 242 -16.17 -0.23 2.21
N ASN A 243 -14.87 -0.47 2.40
CA ASN A 243 -14.04 -1.33 1.53
C ASN A 243 -13.94 -0.86 0.06
N GLN A 244 -13.94 0.45 -0.19
CA GLN A 244 -13.85 1.01 -1.55
C GLN A 244 -12.54 0.63 -2.25
N ARG A 245 -11.44 0.52 -1.50
CA ARG A 245 -10.20 -0.06 -2.02
C ARG A 245 -10.41 -1.45 -2.61
N ASP A 246 -11.12 -2.32 -1.91
CA ASP A 246 -11.31 -3.71 -2.34
C ASP A 246 -12.30 -3.76 -3.51
N ARG A 247 -13.32 -2.88 -3.53
CA ARG A 247 -14.21 -2.67 -4.69
C ARG A 247 -13.40 -2.28 -5.93
N PHE A 248 -12.53 -1.29 -5.81
CA PHE A 248 -11.64 -0.87 -6.90
C PHE A 248 -10.72 -2.02 -7.35
N GLY A 249 -10.11 -2.74 -6.41
CA GLY A 249 -9.27 -3.90 -6.71
C GLY A 249 -10.00 -4.96 -7.55
N LYS A 250 -11.28 -5.23 -7.25
CA LYS A 250 -12.11 -6.16 -8.05
C LYS A 250 -12.45 -5.61 -9.42
N SER A 251 -12.79 -4.33 -9.55
CA SER A 251 -13.04 -3.71 -10.85
C SER A 251 -11.81 -3.76 -11.73
N LEU A 252 -10.66 -3.44 -11.17
CA LEU A 252 -9.43 -3.37 -11.91
C LEU A 252 -8.88 -4.75 -12.30
N ALA A 253 -9.05 -5.75 -11.44
CA ALA A 253 -8.80 -7.15 -11.80
C ALA A 253 -9.57 -7.57 -13.05
N ARG A 254 -10.86 -7.17 -13.15
CA ARG A 254 -11.70 -7.47 -14.31
C ARG A 254 -11.22 -6.74 -15.56
N LEU A 255 -10.90 -5.44 -15.45
CA LEU A 255 -10.39 -4.65 -16.58
C LEU A 255 -9.11 -5.24 -17.16
N VAL A 256 -8.20 -5.62 -16.28
CA VAL A 256 -6.93 -6.25 -16.65
C VAL A 256 -7.16 -7.61 -17.30
N ALA A 257 -8.06 -8.43 -16.76
CA ALA A 257 -8.39 -9.73 -17.36
C ALA A 257 -9.02 -9.60 -18.77
N SER A 258 -9.84 -8.57 -19.00
CA SER A 258 -10.42 -8.32 -20.33
C SER A 258 -9.39 -7.80 -21.35
N ASP A 259 -8.40 -7.01 -20.92
CA ASP A 259 -7.33 -6.53 -21.80
C ASP A 259 -6.43 -7.68 -22.28
N VAL A 260 -6.12 -8.65 -21.40
CA VAL A 260 -5.26 -9.80 -21.74
C VAL A 260 -5.92 -10.75 -22.75
N SER A 261 -7.25 -10.82 -22.81
CA SER A 261 -7.96 -11.64 -23.81
C SER A 261 -7.93 -11.09 -25.24
N SER A 262 -7.40 -9.87 -25.46
CA SER A 262 -7.34 -9.23 -26.78
C SER A 262 -5.96 -9.28 -27.44
N ASP A 263 -4.91 -9.73 -26.75
CA ASP A 263 -3.56 -9.89 -27.30
C ASP A 263 -3.04 -11.33 -27.10
N ASN A 264 -2.57 -11.98 -28.16
CA ASN A 264 -2.00 -13.34 -28.18
C ASN A 264 -0.61 -13.43 -27.51
N GLY A 265 -0.44 -12.80 -26.36
CA GLY A 265 0.73 -12.92 -25.49
C GLY A 265 0.26 -13.18 -24.06
N ALA A 266 0.49 -14.38 -23.55
CA ALA A 266 0.04 -14.77 -22.20
C ALA A 266 0.67 -13.88 -21.12
N ILE A 267 -0.10 -12.89 -20.66
CA ILE A 267 0.21 -12.05 -19.50
C ILE A 267 -0.53 -12.64 -18.30
N VAL A 268 0.17 -13.40 -17.45
CA VAL A 268 -0.39 -13.92 -16.19
C VAL A 268 -0.20 -12.85 -15.10
N LEU A 269 -1.30 -12.25 -14.66
CA LEU A 269 -1.30 -11.24 -13.58
C LEU A 269 -1.93 -11.81 -12.32
N VAL A 270 -1.12 -11.91 -11.28
CA VAL A 270 -1.59 -12.23 -9.94
C VAL A 270 -2.12 -10.95 -9.31
N VAL A 271 -3.45 -10.81 -9.28
CA VAL A 271 -4.12 -9.75 -8.53
C VAL A 271 -4.01 -10.07 -7.05
N HIS A 272 -3.04 -9.46 -6.36
CA HIS A 272 -3.01 -9.47 -4.91
C HIS A 272 -3.89 -8.34 -4.36
N PRO A 273 -4.61 -8.53 -3.23
CA PRO A 273 -5.54 -7.56 -2.64
C PRO A 273 -4.93 -6.22 -2.14
N TRP A 274 -3.73 -5.84 -2.60
CA TRP A 274 -2.98 -4.70 -2.08
C TRP A 274 -2.40 -3.73 -3.13
N GLN A 275 -2.48 -4.00 -4.44
CA GLN A 275 -2.23 -3.03 -5.51
C GLN A 275 -2.38 -3.68 -6.91
N VAL A 276 -2.45 -2.84 -7.94
CA VAL A 276 -2.60 -3.17 -9.35
C VAL A 276 -1.23 -3.38 -9.98
N TYR A 277 -1.00 -4.49 -10.69
CA TYR A 277 0.30 -4.77 -11.31
C TYR A 277 0.15 -5.41 -12.70
N VAL A 278 1.07 -5.04 -13.61
CA VAL A 278 1.26 -5.68 -14.92
C VAL A 278 2.65 -6.35 -14.94
N CYS A 279 2.73 -7.55 -15.52
CA CYS A 279 3.87 -8.43 -15.66
C CYS A 279 4.01 -8.74 -17.15
N GLY A 280 5.04 -8.19 -17.79
CA GLY A 280 5.39 -8.48 -19.18
C GLY A 280 6.73 -9.20 -19.25
N VAL A 281 6.89 -10.10 -20.21
CA VAL A 281 8.20 -10.70 -20.54
C VAL A 281 8.97 -9.72 -21.42
N VAL A 282 10.30 -9.82 -21.38
CA VAL A 282 11.32 -9.17 -22.22
C VAL A 282 12.01 -7.96 -21.58
N GLY A 283 13.33 -8.08 -21.50
CA GLY A 283 14.22 -7.27 -20.68
C GLY A 283 14.61 -5.93 -21.29
N HIS A 284 14.72 -4.95 -20.41
CA HIS A 284 15.80 -3.98 -20.32
C HIS A 284 15.74 -3.29 -18.96
N TRP A 285 16.90 -2.96 -18.40
CA TRP A 285 17.07 -2.36 -17.09
C TRP A 285 16.97 -0.84 -17.14
N VAL A 286 16.14 -0.23 -16.29
CA VAL A 286 16.32 1.15 -15.80
C VAL A 286 15.85 1.21 -14.35
N MET A 287 16.74 1.57 -13.42
CA MET A 287 16.43 1.84 -12.01
C MET A 287 15.86 3.26 -11.86
N PHE A 288 14.85 3.43 -10.99
CA PHE A 288 14.63 4.72 -10.30
C PHE A 288 14.24 4.47 -8.83
N TRP A 289 14.97 5.13 -7.94
CA TRP A 289 14.79 5.10 -6.48
C TRP A 289 13.73 6.14 -6.08
N SER A 290 12.89 5.81 -5.10
CA SER A 290 11.86 6.69 -4.56
C SER A 290 12.25 7.08 -3.15
N ASP A 291 12.84 8.26 -2.98
CA ASP A 291 12.83 9.01 -1.72
C ASP A 291 12.93 10.51 -2.07
N MET A 292 11.85 11.25 -1.84
CA MET A 292 11.91 12.71 -1.78
C MET A 292 11.04 13.17 -0.61
N TYR A 293 11.70 13.46 0.51
CA TYR A 293 11.20 14.39 1.51
C TYR A 293 12.12 15.62 1.52
N THR A 294 11.44 16.75 1.75
CA THR A 294 11.77 18.16 1.72
C THR A 294 13.06 18.59 2.44
N THR A 295 13.72 19.62 1.88
CA THR A 295 14.26 20.88 2.49
C THR A 295 15.69 21.22 2.07
N SER A 296 15.83 22.30 1.29
CA SER A 296 16.72 23.44 1.61
C SER A 296 16.68 24.47 0.46
N VAL A 297 16.28 25.68 0.82
CA VAL A 297 16.53 26.92 0.07
C VAL A 297 18.04 27.00 -0.19
N LEU A 298 18.44 27.02 -1.45
CA LEU A 298 19.74 27.52 -1.89
C LEU A 298 19.51 28.34 -3.15
N GLU A 299 19.99 29.57 -3.09
CA GLU A 299 19.85 30.67 -4.04
C GLU A 299 20.23 30.25 -5.46
N ILE A 300 19.29 30.43 -6.40
CA ILE A 300 19.63 30.52 -7.83
C ILE A 300 20.02 31.97 -8.08
N SER A 301 21.30 32.25 -7.87
CA SER A 301 21.96 33.44 -8.38
C SER A 301 22.68 33.05 -9.67
N ILE A 302 22.38 33.79 -10.74
CA ILE A 302 23.11 33.89 -12.02
C ILE A 302 22.69 32.85 -13.08
N LEU A 303 21.52 33.13 -13.68
CA LEU A 303 21.28 32.98 -15.11
C LEU A 303 21.72 34.30 -15.75
N ASP A 304 22.95 34.36 -16.29
CA ASP A 304 23.37 35.53 -17.08
C ASP A 304 24.43 35.21 -18.16
N GLU A 305 24.33 34.05 -18.82
CA GLU A 305 25.22 33.77 -19.95
C GLU A 305 24.60 32.85 -21.02
N LEU A 306 23.38 33.15 -21.47
CA LEU A 306 22.80 32.50 -22.66
C LEU A 306 21.93 33.41 -23.54
N LEU A 307 22.07 34.74 -23.41
CA LEU A 307 21.31 35.70 -24.24
C LEU A 307 22.11 36.89 -24.84
N LEU A 308 23.44 36.89 -24.80
CA LEU A 308 24.24 37.93 -25.48
C LEU A 308 25.51 37.33 -26.12
N GLY A 309 25.54 37.32 -27.45
CA GLY A 309 26.66 36.83 -28.27
C GLY A 309 26.21 36.52 -29.70
N CYS A 310 25.59 37.49 -30.37
CA CYS A 310 26.24 38.37 -31.34
C CYS A 310 26.33 37.79 -32.75
N THR A 311 25.49 38.39 -33.59
CA THR A 311 25.61 38.53 -35.03
C THR A 311 26.96 39.10 -35.50
N HIS A 312 27.32 38.75 -36.75
CA HIS A 312 28.31 39.34 -37.68
C HIS A 312 29.73 38.74 -37.71
N GLY A 313 30.09 38.29 -38.92
CA GLY A 313 31.37 37.73 -39.34
C GLY A 313 31.17 36.86 -40.57
#